data_AF-A0A3D4YP52-F1
#
_entry.id   AF-A0A3D4YP52-F1
#
_cell.length_a   1.000
_cell.length_b   1.000
_cell.length_c   1.000
_cell.angle_alpha   90.00
_cell.angle_beta   90.00
_cell.angle_gamma   90.00
#
_symmetry.space_group_name_H-M   'P 1'
#
loop_
_entity.id
_entity.type
_entity.pdbx_description
1 polymer ?
#
loop_
_entity_poly.entity_id
_entity_poly.type
_entity_poly.pdbx_seq_one_letter_code
_entity_poly.pdbx_strand_id
1 'polypeptide(L)' 'LTVVNLDPHHTQAGMVTLPLKDLGLDTDKSYQAHELLSGARYMWNGPRNYVEINPHAAPAQIFRFRRRVRSEHDFEYFL' A
#
# COMPACT_ATOMS: atom_id res chain seq x y z
N LEU A 1 -0.23 -7.61 -1.91
CA LEU A 1 1.19 -7.64 -1.52
C LEU A 1 1.25 -7.96 -0.04
N THR A 2 2.13 -8.86 0.36
CA THR A 2 2.41 -9.11 1.78
C THR A 2 3.86 -8.79 2.04
N VAL A 3 4.13 -7.97 3.04
CA VAL A 3 5.48 -7.67 3.53
C VAL A 3 5.58 -8.23 4.93
N VAL A 4 6.61 -9.03 5.19
CA VAL A 4 6.81 -9.73 6.47
C VAL A 4 8.16 -9.33 7.04
N ASN A 5 8.18 -8.94 8.31
CA ASN A 5 9.41 -8.84 9.07
C ASN A 5 9.76 -10.23 9.63
N LEU A 6 10.93 -10.74 9.28
CA LEU A 6 11.44 -12.04 9.74
C LEU A 6 12.29 -11.93 11.02
N ASP A 7 12.59 -10.72 11.48
CA ASP A 7 13.19 -10.46 12.78
C ASP A 7 12.06 -10.35 13.83
N PRO A 8 11.93 -11.32 14.76
CA PRO A 8 10.86 -11.31 15.75
C PRO A 8 11.11 -10.32 16.90
N HIS A 9 12.28 -9.68 16.96
CA HIS A 9 12.70 -8.87 18.09
C HIS A 9 12.77 -7.38 17.75
N HIS A 10 13.17 -7.04 16.52
CA HIS A 10 13.44 -5.64 16.13
C HIS A 10 12.55 -5.15 14.99
N THR A 11 12.20 -3.87 15.06
CA THR A 11 11.57 -3.15 13.95
C THR A 11 12.50 -3.14 12.74
N GLN A 12 11.97 -3.52 11.58
CA GLN A 12 12.68 -3.44 10.31
C GLN A 12 11.98 -2.44 9.39
N ALA A 13 12.78 -1.66 8.67
CA ALA A 13 12.31 -0.65 7.73
C ALA A 13 13.05 -0.77 6.40
N GLY A 14 12.41 -0.38 5.31
CA GLY A 14 13.04 -0.41 3.99
C GLY A 14 12.14 0.04 2.86
N MET A 15 12.69 -0.03 1.65
CA MET A 15 11.97 0.27 0.42
C MET A 15 11.54 -1.03 -0.27
N VAL A 16 10.27 -1.16 -0.59
CA VAL A 16 9.75 -2.22 -1.46
C VAL A 16 9.56 -1.67 -2.87
N THR A 17 10.02 -2.42 -3.87
CA THR A 17 9.84 -2.09 -5.29
C THR A 17 8.74 -2.97 -5.87
N LEU A 18 7.64 -2.36 -6.29
CA LEU A 18 6.47 -3.06 -6.83
C LEU A 18 6.58 -3.23 -8.35
N PRO A 19 6.25 -4.41 -8.89
CA PRO A 19 6.09 -4.60 -10.32
C PRO A 19 4.72 -4.02 -10.76
N LEU A 20 4.63 -2.68 -10.86
CA LEU A 20 3.35 -1.98 -11.07
C LEU A 20 2.59 -2.49 -12.31
N LYS A 21 3.29 -2.75 -13.42
CA LYS A 21 2.70 -3.28 -14.65
C LYS A 21 2.01 -4.62 -14.45
N ASP A 22 2.65 -5.54 -13.71
CA ASP A 22 2.11 -6.89 -13.46
C ASP A 22 0.91 -6.85 -12.49
N LEU A 23 0.86 -5.84 -11.63
CA LEU A 23 -0.29 -5.51 -10.78
C LEU A 23 -1.38 -4.72 -11.54
N GLY A 24 -1.10 -4.33 -12.79
CA GLY A 24 -1.87 -3.43 -13.64
C GLY A 24 -2.14 -2.06 -12.99
N LEU A 25 -1.18 -1.59 -12.22
CA LEU A 25 -1.13 -0.22 -11.71
C LEU A 25 -0.39 0.66 -12.72
N ASP A 26 -0.83 1.91 -12.83
CA ASP A 26 -0.21 2.92 -13.69
C ASP A 26 1.04 3.48 -13.00
N THR A 27 2.15 3.61 -13.71
CA THR A 27 3.42 4.11 -13.15
C THR A 27 3.38 5.60 -12.84
N ASP A 28 2.54 6.34 -13.56
CA ASP A 28 2.52 7.80 -13.54
C ASP A 28 1.38 8.35 -12.68
N LYS A 29 0.59 7.47 -12.05
CA LYS A 29 -0.55 7.84 -11.19
C LYS A 29 -0.40 7.29 -9.79
N SER A 30 -0.88 8.07 -8.84
CA SER A 30 -1.05 7.61 -7.47
C SER A 30 -2.07 6.47 -7.41
N TYR A 31 -1.84 5.51 -6.51
CA TYR A 31 -2.78 4.44 -6.22
C TYR A 31 -2.93 4.27 -4.71
N GLN A 32 -4.08 3.73 -4.31
CA GLN A 32 -4.35 3.50 -2.89
C GLN A 32 -3.83 2.13 -2.47
N ALA A 33 -3.01 2.09 -1.42
CA ALA A 33 -2.63 0.88 -0.71
C ALA A 33 -3.45 0.77 0.58
N HIS A 34 -4.36 -0.19 0.64
CA HIS A 34 -5.14 -0.49 1.84
C HIS A 34 -4.46 -1.62 2.61
N GLU A 35 -3.92 -1.30 3.77
CA GLU A 35 -3.35 -2.27 4.70
C GLU A 35 -4.49 -2.97 5.46
N LEU A 36 -4.58 -4.28 5.33
CA LEU A 36 -5.76 -5.06 5.70
C LEU A 36 -5.81 -5.40 7.19
N LEU A 37 -4.68 -5.43 7.90
CA LEU A 37 -4.64 -5.80 9.32
C LEU A 37 -5.05 -4.63 10.23
N SER A 38 -4.55 -3.44 9.94
CA SER A 38 -4.84 -2.19 10.66
C SER A 38 -5.99 -1.39 10.04
N GLY A 39 -6.34 -1.65 8.78
CA GLY A 39 -7.30 -0.85 8.02
C GLY A 39 -6.74 0.49 7.49
N ALA A 40 -5.46 0.77 7.72
CA ALA A 40 -4.81 1.99 7.26
C ALA A 40 -4.83 2.11 5.73
N ARG A 41 -4.89 3.33 5.22
CA ARG A 41 -4.89 3.64 3.79
C ARG A 41 -3.80 4.63 3.47
N TYR A 42 -2.99 4.28 2.48
CA TYR A 42 -1.89 5.10 2.00
C TYR A 42 -2.10 5.46 0.54
N MET A 43 -1.62 6.63 0.17
CA MET A 43 -1.47 7.04 -1.23
C MET A 43 -0.02 6.85 -1.64
N TRP A 44 0.21 5.88 -2.51
CA TRP A 44 1.55 5.52 -3.01
C TRP A 44 1.72 6.00 -4.44
N ASN A 45 2.97 6.36 -4.78
CA ASN A 45 3.34 6.92 -6.08
C ASN A 45 4.53 6.14 -6.63
N GLY A 46 4.40 5.67 -7.86
CA GLY A 46 5.46 4.89 -8.50
C GLY A 46 5.75 3.57 -7.78
N PRO A 47 6.84 2.90 -8.16
CA PRO A 47 7.10 1.52 -7.75
C PRO A 47 7.77 1.41 -6.37
N ARG A 48 8.51 2.42 -5.89
CA ARG A 48 9.31 2.34 -4.66
C ARG A 48 8.57 2.96 -3.48
N ASN A 49 8.21 2.14 -2.49
CA ASN A 49 7.45 2.56 -1.33
C ASN A 49 8.16 2.20 -0.02
N TYR A 50 8.08 3.09 0.96
CA TYR A 50 8.63 2.84 2.30
C TYR A 50 7.69 1.96 3.12
N VAL A 51 8.26 1.02 3.85
CA VAL A 51 7.57 0.17 4.83
C VAL A 51 8.40 0.10 6.10
N GLU A 52 7.71 0.03 7.24
CA GLU A 52 8.30 -0.14 8.57
C GLU A 52 7.38 -1.05 9.38
N ILE A 53 7.94 -2.11 9.95
CA ILE A 53 7.18 -3.17 10.62
C ILE A 53 7.77 -3.42 12.00
N ASN A 54 7.03 -3.03 13.03
CA ASN A 54 7.32 -3.36 14.42
C ASN A 54 6.74 -4.76 14.75
N PRO A 55 7.59 -5.78 15.00
CA PRO A 55 7.14 -7.15 15.22
C PRO A 55 6.28 -7.32 16.49
N HIS A 56 6.37 -6.39 17.46
CA HIS A 56 5.56 -6.41 18.68
C HIS A 56 4.13 -5.90 18.48
N ALA A 57 3.86 -5.18 17.37
CA ALA A 57 2.52 -4.73 17.02
C ALA A 57 1.86 -5.66 15.99
N ALA A 58 2.55 -5.91 14.87
CA ALA A 58 2.17 -6.88 13.86
C ALA A 58 3.42 -7.31 13.07
N PRO A 59 3.66 -8.63 12.85
CA PRO A 59 4.86 -9.10 12.16
C PRO A 59 4.81 -8.89 10.63
N ALA A 60 3.67 -8.46 10.10
CA ALA A 60 3.45 -8.30 8.67
C ALA A 60 2.49 -7.15 8.38
N GLN A 61 2.52 -6.68 7.14
CA GLN A 61 1.52 -5.79 6.55
C GLN A 61 0.98 -6.44 5.26
N ILE A 62 -0.35 -6.46 5.11
CA ILE A 62 -1.01 -7.05 3.94
C ILE A 62 -1.71 -5.94 3.17
N PHE A 63 -1.22 -5.62 1.98
CA PHE A 63 -1.74 -4.56 1.14
C PHE A 63 -2.65 -5.10 0.01
N ARG A 64 -3.83 -4.52 -0.08
CA ARG A 64 -4.70 -4.55 -1.26
C ARG A 64 -4.60 -3.22 -2.01
N PHE A 65 -4.26 -3.27 -3.29
CA PHE A 65 -4.18 -2.07 -4.12
C PHE A 65 -5.49 -1.75 -4.83
N ARG A 66 -5.80 -0.46 -4.97
CA ARG A 66 -6.94 0.04 -5.76
C ARG A 66 -6.44 1.06 -6.80
N ARG A 67 -6.83 0.83 -8.06
CA ARG A 67 -6.44 1.65 -9.23
C ARG A 67 -7.10 3.02 -9.27
N ARG A 68 -8.33 3.13 -8.77
CA ARG A 68 -9.07 4.40 -8.67
C ARG A 68 -9.07 4.84 -7.22
N VAL A 69 -8.36 5.91 -6.94
CA VAL A 69 -8.82 6.84 -5.91
C VAL A 69 -10.06 7.47 -6.52
N ARG A 70 -11.25 7.21 -5.97
CA ARG A 70 -12.41 8.05 -6.31
C ARG A 70 -12.00 9.46 -5.91
N SER A 71 -11.73 10.32 -6.89
CA SER A 71 -11.65 11.75 -6.64
C SER A 71 -13.06 12.25 -6.41
N GLU A 72 -13.23 13.33 -5.67
CA GLU A 72 -14.54 13.94 -5.42
C GLU A 72 -15.28 14.35 -6.71
N HIS A 73 -14.59 14.37 -7.86
CA HIS A 73 -15.19 14.55 -9.19
C HIS A 73 -16.11 13.40 -9.67
N ASP A 74 -16.07 12.22 -9.03
CA ASP A 74 -16.97 11.11 -9.37
C ASP A 74 -18.36 11.24 -8.68
N PHE A 75 -18.62 12.31 -7.92
CA PHE A 75 -19.90 12.52 -7.21
C PHE A 75 -20.94 13.36 -7.98
N GLU A 76 -20.60 14.03 -9.08
CA GLU A 76 -21.58 14.82 -9.85
C GLU A 76 -22.34 13.98 -10.89
N TYR A 77 -23.03 12.91 -10.50
CA TYR A 77 -24.11 12.33 -11.32
C TYR A 77 -25.14 11.58 -10.47
N PHE A 78 -25.74 12.26 -9.48
CA PHE A 78 -27.07 11.87 -9.01
C PHE A 78 -27.89 13.12 -8.65
N LEU A 79 -28.77 13.47 -9.60
CA LEU A 79 -29.93 14.39 -9.54
C LEU A 79 -29.66 15.89 -9.35
#